data_AF-A0A968BND1-F1
#
_entry.id   AF-A0A968BND1-F1
#
_cell.length_a   1.000
_cell.length_b   1.000
_cell.length_c   1.000
_cell.angle_alpha   90.00
_cell.angle_beta   90.00
_cell.angle_gamma   90.00
#
_symmetry.space_group_name_H-M   'P 1'
#
loop_
_entity.id
_entity.type
_entity.pdbx_description
1 polymer ?
#
loop_
_entity_poly.entity_id
_entity_poly.type
_entity_poly.pdbx_seq_one_letter_code
_entity_poly.pdbx_strand_id
1 'polypeptide(L)'
;KVTIKGWLYAKTGKGRLQFLQVRDGTGIVQCVVFKKEVSQEVFEAARQLTQESSVIITGEVRADERAPGIPGGFELGVSDLTNVQLVSDEYPITPKEHGVDFLMQHRHLWIRSSRQWAALRVRATIIKAIRDWLDDHGFLL
;
A
#
# COMPACT_ATOMS: atom_id res chain seq x y z
N LYS A 1 19.21 -3.16 2.40
CA LYS A 1 18.20 -3.75 1.48
C LYS A 1 17.04 -4.29 2.28
N VAL A 2 15.81 -4.13 1.80
CA VAL A 2 14.58 -4.64 2.44
C VAL A 2 13.66 -5.26 1.39
N THR A 3 12.75 -6.11 1.83
CA THR A 3 11.70 -6.71 0.98
C THR A 3 10.33 -6.38 1.55
N ILE A 4 9.44 -5.90 0.69
CA ILE A 4 8.07 -5.51 1.02
C ILE A 4 7.12 -6.42 0.26
N LYS A 5 6.14 -6.98 0.97
CA LYS A 5 5.06 -7.79 0.39
C LYS A 5 3.76 -7.04 0.57
N GLY A 6 3.05 -6.77 -0.51
CA GLY A 6 1.88 -5.91 -0.44
C GLY A 6 1.09 -5.84 -1.74
N TRP A 7 0.33 -4.77 -1.88
CA TRP A 7 -0.55 -4.51 -3.01
C TRP A 7 -0.23 -3.16 -3.64
N LEU A 8 -0.31 -3.10 -4.96
CA LEU A 8 -0.21 -1.84 -5.69
C LEU A 8 -1.42 -0.95 -5.35
N TYR A 9 -1.16 0.19 -4.71
CA TYR A 9 -2.16 1.19 -4.39
C TYR A 9 -2.43 2.12 -5.58
N ALA A 10 -1.36 2.64 -6.17
CA ALA A 10 -1.38 3.50 -7.35
C ALA A 10 -0.04 3.40 -8.08
N LYS A 11 -0.01 3.74 -9.36
CA LYS A 11 1.23 3.85 -10.13
C LYS A 11 1.20 5.03 -11.08
N THR A 12 2.38 5.57 -11.36
CA THR A 12 2.62 6.49 -12.48
C THR A 12 3.91 6.09 -13.19
N GLY A 13 4.07 6.50 -14.45
CA GLY A 13 5.24 6.16 -15.25
C GLY A 13 5.65 7.29 -16.18
N LYS A 14 6.95 7.51 -16.35
CA LYS A 14 7.51 8.50 -17.28
C LYS A 14 8.80 7.98 -17.88
N GLY A 15 8.77 7.66 -19.18
CA GLY A 15 9.95 7.18 -19.92
C GLY A 15 10.57 5.93 -19.30
N ARG A 16 11.70 6.09 -18.60
CA ARG A 16 12.51 5.00 -18.01
C ARG A 16 12.22 4.74 -16.53
N LEU A 17 11.28 5.47 -15.92
CA LEU A 17 10.91 5.33 -14.51
C LEU A 17 9.48 4.84 -14.37
N GLN A 18 9.25 3.92 -13.43
CA GLN A 18 7.93 3.61 -12.87
C GLN A 18 7.94 3.96 -11.38
N PHE A 19 6.90 4.64 -10.92
CA PHE A 19 6.67 4.96 -9.52
C PHE A 19 5.48 4.14 -9.06
N LEU A 20 5.73 3.19 -8.16
CA LEU A 20 4.72 2.30 -7.61
C LEU A 20 4.48 2.69 -6.16
N GLN A 21 3.26 3.09 -5.81
CA GLN A 21 2.87 3.21 -4.41
C GLN A 21 2.38 1.84 -3.94
N VAL A 22 3.10 1.23 -3.00
CA VAL A 22 2.79 -0.12 -2.49
C VAL A 22 2.38 -0.03 -1.04
N ARG A 23 1.28 -0.72 -0.70
CA ARG A 23 0.79 -0.83 0.67
C ARG A 23 0.89 -2.26 1.18
N ASP A 24 1.26 -2.43 2.43
CA ASP A 24 1.36 -3.73 3.11
C ASP A 24 0.37 -3.88 4.28
N GLY A 25 -0.45 -2.86 4.51
CA GLY A 25 -1.38 -2.77 5.64
C GLY A 25 -0.83 -2.01 6.84
N THR A 26 0.47 -1.72 6.90
CA THR A 26 1.09 -0.85 7.92
C THR A 26 1.32 0.57 7.43
N GLY A 27 1.42 0.74 6.12
CA GLY A 27 1.67 2.04 5.49
C GLY A 27 1.58 1.98 3.97
N ILE A 28 2.12 3.03 3.35
CA ILE A 28 2.29 3.14 1.89
C ILE A 28 3.70 3.65 1.63
N VAL A 29 4.44 2.99 0.76
CA VAL A 29 5.79 3.42 0.35
C VAL A 29 5.84 3.65 -1.15
N GLN A 30 6.63 4.65 -1.58
CA GLN A 30 7.00 4.80 -2.98
C GLN A 30 8.13 3.85 -3.34
N CYS A 31 7.90 2.98 -4.32
CA CYS A 31 8.91 2.12 -4.93
C CYS A 31 9.25 2.65 -6.33
N VAL A 32 10.51 3.01 -6.54
CA VAL A 32 11.00 3.57 -7.81
C VAL A 32 11.71 2.49 -8.60
N VAL A 33 11.16 2.14 -9.75
CA VAL A 33 11.75 1.18 -10.70
C VAL A 33 12.43 1.96 -11.82
N PHE A 34 13.76 1.98 -11.82
CA PHE A 34 14.54 2.59 -12.89
C PHE A 34 15.03 1.53 -13.88
N LYS A 35 14.67 1.66 -15.16
CA LYS A 35 14.98 0.67 -16.21
C LYS A 35 16.46 0.28 -16.30
N LYS A 36 17.40 1.15 -15.89
CA LYS A 36 18.84 0.86 -15.92
C LYS A 36 19.33 0.01 -14.73
N GLU A 37 18.55 -0.05 -13.64
CA GLU A 37 18.93 -0.71 -12.39
C GLU A 37 18.27 -2.08 -12.21
N VAL A 38 17.37 -2.47 -13.13
CA VAL A 38 16.63 -3.73 -13.11
C VAL A 38 16.67 -4.42 -14.48
N SER A 39 16.32 -5.70 -14.51
CA SER A 39 16.17 -6.44 -15.77
C SER A 39 14.98 -5.93 -16.60
N GLN A 40 14.96 -6.28 -17.89
CA GLN A 40 13.84 -5.90 -18.77
C GLN A 40 12.52 -6.52 -18.31
N GLU A 41 12.57 -7.76 -17.82
CA GLU A 41 11.43 -8.52 -17.30
C GLU A 41 10.85 -7.82 -16.06
N VAL A 42 11.69 -7.40 -15.12
CA VAL A 42 11.27 -6.66 -13.92
C VAL A 42 10.64 -5.32 -14.28
N PHE A 43 11.25 -4.58 -15.21
CA PHE A 43 10.70 -3.29 -15.65
C PHE A 43 9.34 -3.44 -16.35
N GLU A 44 9.19 -4.47 -17.18
CA GLU A 44 7.92 -4.73 -17.88
C GLU A 44 6.84 -5.25 -16.92
N ALA A 45 7.20 -6.11 -15.97
CA ALA A 45 6.29 -6.54 -14.91
C ALA A 45 5.76 -5.32 -14.14
N ALA A 46 6.63 -4.39 -13.73
CA ALA A 46 6.24 -3.15 -13.06
C ALA A 46 5.28 -2.29 -13.91
N ARG A 47 5.48 -2.22 -15.24
CA ARG A 47 4.59 -1.50 -16.16
C ARG A 47 3.21 -2.13 -16.26
N GLN A 48 3.10 -3.45 -16.16
CA GLN A 48 1.85 -4.17 -16.35
C GLN A 48 0.95 -4.20 -15.11
N LEU A 49 1.51 -4.00 -13.91
CA LEU A 49 0.74 -4.07 -12.66
C LEU A 49 -0.51 -3.17 -12.67
N THR A 50 -1.65 -3.71 -12.28
CA THR A 50 -2.91 -2.98 -12.12
C THR A 50 -3.19 -2.71 -10.64
N GLN A 51 -4.09 -1.78 -10.33
CA GLN A 51 -4.50 -1.50 -8.95
C GLN A 51 -4.90 -2.80 -8.25
N GLU A 52 -4.51 -2.95 -6.98
CA GLU A 52 -4.68 -4.16 -6.17
C GLU A 52 -3.88 -5.40 -6.60
N SER A 53 -3.03 -5.33 -7.62
CA SER A 53 -2.10 -6.44 -7.89
C SER A 53 -1.17 -6.67 -6.70
N SER A 54 -0.97 -7.92 -6.32
CA SER A 54 -0.09 -8.28 -5.20
C SER A 54 1.34 -8.49 -5.67
N VAL A 55 2.28 -7.96 -4.90
CA VAL A 55 3.70 -7.86 -5.29
C VAL A 55 4.63 -8.18 -4.13
N ILE A 56 5.82 -8.67 -4.49
CA ILE A 56 6.98 -8.76 -3.61
C ILE A 56 8.05 -7.87 -4.23
N ILE A 57 8.47 -6.82 -3.53
CA ILE A 57 9.46 -5.86 -4.03
C ILE A 57 10.67 -5.86 -3.11
N THR A 58 11.85 -6.01 -3.67
CA THR A 58 13.13 -5.91 -2.96
C THR A 58 13.92 -4.73 -3.47
N GLY A 59 14.50 -3.95 -2.54
CA GLY A 59 15.24 -2.76 -2.91
C GLY A 59 16.04 -2.14 -1.78
N GLU A 60 16.56 -0.95 -2.05
CA GLU A 60 17.30 -0.11 -1.11
C GLU A 60 16.46 1.08 -0.67
N VAL A 61 16.37 1.31 0.64
CA VAL A 61 15.65 2.46 1.19
C VAL A 61 16.51 3.71 1.03
N ARG A 62 15.92 4.78 0.50
CA ARG A 62 16.56 6.08 0.32
C ARG A 62 15.68 7.16 0.94
N ALA A 63 16.31 8.13 1.59
CA ALA A 63 15.61 9.32 2.04
C ALA A 63 15.38 10.24 0.83
N ASP A 64 14.14 10.68 0.62
CA ASP A 64 13.76 11.74 -0.31
C ASP A 64 12.54 12.44 0.30
N GLU A 65 12.71 13.68 0.75
CA GLU A 65 11.64 14.46 1.40
C GLU A 65 10.41 14.65 0.51
N ARG A 66 10.56 14.48 -0.81
CA ARG A 66 9.47 14.59 -1.79
C ARG A 66 8.74 13.26 -1.99
N ALA A 67 9.25 12.16 -1.45
CA ALA A 67 8.65 10.84 -1.61
C ALA A 67 7.29 10.79 -0.87
N PRO A 68 6.18 10.56 -1.59
CA PRO A 68 4.87 10.38 -0.99
C PRO A 68 4.80 9.03 -0.27
N GLY A 69 3.91 8.93 0.70
CA GLY A 69 3.72 7.69 1.45
C GLY A 69 3.12 7.95 2.83
N ILE A 70 2.98 6.88 3.58
CA ILE A 70 2.59 6.89 4.99
C ILE A 70 3.49 5.87 5.70
N PRO A 71 4.55 6.32 6.42
CA PRO A 71 5.10 7.67 6.41
C PRO A 71 5.71 8.06 5.05
N GLY A 72 5.72 9.35 4.72
CA GLY A 72 6.44 9.90 3.56
C GLY A 72 7.92 10.15 3.87
N GLY A 73 8.64 10.75 2.92
CA GLY A 73 10.05 11.15 3.09
C GLY A 73 11.08 10.05 2.77
N PHE A 74 10.61 8.86 2.40
CA PHE A 74 11.45 7.73 2.01
C PHE A 74 10.87 7.03 0.79
N GLU A 75 11.75 6.52 -0.04
CA GLU A 75 11.41 5.67 -1.16
C GLU A 75 12.30 4.42 -1.21
N LEU A 76 11.84 3.43 -1.96
CA LEU A 76 12.54 2.18 -2.20
C LEU A 76 13.05 2.15 -3.65
N GLY A 77 14.36 2.28 -3.84
CA GLY A 77 15.01 2.01 -5.11
C GLY A 77 14.94 0.52 -5.41
N VAL A 78 14.12 0.12 -6.39
CA VAL A 78 13.80 -1.29 -6.64
C VAL A 78 14.96 -1.97 -7.35
N SER A 79 15.40 -3.10 -6.79
CA SER A 79 16.37 -4.01 -7.42
C SER A 79 15.71 -5.27 -7.98
N ASP A 80 14.56 -5.68 -7.44
CA ASP A 80 13.80 -6.83 -7.91
C ASP A 80 12.31 -6.69 -7.59
N LEU A 81 11.45 -7.26 -8.45
CA LEU A 81 10.00 -7.25 -8.31
C LEU A 81 9.42 -8.56 -8.82
N THR A 82 8.66 -9.24 -7.96
CA THR A 82 7.82 -10.38 -8.34
C THR A 82 6.36 -9.95 -8.30
N ASN A 83 5.65 -10.13 -9.41
CA ASN A 83 4.20 -10.07 -9.42
C ASN A 83 3.65 -11.41 -8.91
N VAL A 84 2.95 -11.38 -7.77
CA VAL A 84 2.36 -12.59 -7.17
C VAL A 84 1.00 -12.88 -7.78
N GLN A 85 0.17 -11.85 -7.96
CA GLN A 85 -1.11 -11.95 -8.62
C GLN A 85 -1.42 -10.64 -9.33
N LEU A 86 -1.59 -10.73 -10.65
CA LEU A 86 -2.10 -9.64 -11.48
C LEU A 86 -3.62 -9.58 -11.34
N VAL A 87 -4.15 -8.39 -11.11
CA VAL A 87 -5.60 -8.16 -11.18
C VAL A 87 -5.97 -7.94 -12.64
N SER A 88 -6.66 -8.92 -13.24
CA SER A 88 -7.13 -8.85 -14.64
C SER A 88 -8.45 -8.11 -14.79
N ASP A 89 -9.32 -8.22 -13.79
CA ASP A 89 -10.67 -7.65 -13.82
C ASP A 89 -10.67 -6.23 -13.26
N GLU A 90 -11.70 -5.45 -13.58
CA GLU A 90 -11.81 -4.08 -13.08
C GLU A 90 -12.05 -4.06 -11.57
N TYR A 91 -11.18 -3.37 -10.82
CA TYR A 91 -11.37 -3.17 -9.38
C TYR A 91 -12.57 -2.24 -9.15
N PRO A 92 -13.59 -2.67 -8.39
CA PRO A 92 -14.88 -1.96 -8.33
C PRO A 92 -14.79 -0.58 -7.67
N ILE A 93 -13.82 -0.36 -6.78
CA ILE A 93 -13.62 0.91 -6.09
C ILE A 93 -12.56 1.73 -6.83
N THR A 94 -12.98 2.31 -7.94
CA THR A 94 -12.12 3.18 -8.76
C THR A 94 -11.76 4.49 -8.05
N PRO A 95 -10.75 5.26 -8.50
CA PRO A 95 -10.33 6.55 -7.91
C PRO A 95 -11.35 7.71 -8.01
N LYS A 96 -12.64 7.42 -8.21
CA LYS A 96 -13.74 8.39 -8.24
C LYS A 96 -14.50 8.33 -6.91
N GLU A 97 -15.31 9.34 -6.64
CA GLU A 97 -16.22 9.28 -5.49
C GLU A 97 -17.32 8.24 -5.73
N HIS A 98 -17.58 7.45 -4.69
CA HIS A 98 -18.63 6.45 -4.66
C HIS A 98 -19.54 6.69 -3.45
N GLY A 99 -20.83 6.43 -3.60
CA GLY A 99 -21.79 6.52 -2.50
C GLY A 99 -21.48 5.51 -1.37
N VAL A 100 -21.88 5.85 -0.14
CA VAL A 100 -21.62 5.01 1.04
C VAL A 100 -22.26 3.62 0.90
N ASP A 101 -23.47 3.53 0.34
CA ASP A 101 -24.17 2.24 0.17
C ASP A 101 -23.40 1.29 -0.75
N PHE A 102 -22.89 1.79 -1.89
CA PHE A 102 -22.04 1.02 -2.79
C PHE A 102 -20.74 0.55 -2.09
N LEU A 103 -20.11 1.46 -1.34
CA LEU A 103 -18.88 1.16 -0.60
C LEU A 103 -19.11 0.15 0.54
N MET A 104 -20.29 0.13 1.14
CA MET A 104 -20.68 -0.86 2.15
C MET A 104 -20.96 -2.24 1.54
N GLN A 105 -21.55 -2.31 0.34
CA GLN A 105 -21.66 -3.58 -0.39
C GLN A 105 -20.27 -4.18 -0.71
N HIS A 106 -19.28 -3.31 -0.95
CA HIS A 106 -17.89 -3.69 -1.17
C HIS A 106 -17.02 -3.52 0.08
N ARG A 107 -17.60 -3.63 1.29
CA ARG A 107 -16.89 -3.31 2.54
C ARG A 107 -15.56 -4.06 2.70
N HIS A 108 -15.54 -5.33 2.31
CA HIS A 108 -14.37 -6.21 2.34
C HIS A 108 -13.19 -5.70 1.50
N LEU A 109 -13.44 -4.86 0.49
CA LEU A 109 -12.42 -4.15 -0.28
C LEU A 109 -12.20 -2.73 0.26
N TRP A 110 -13.29 -2.04 0.62
CA TRP A 110 -13.25 -0.65 1.03
C TRP A 110 -12.44 -0.39 2.30
N ILE A 111 -12.34 -1.38 3.21
CA ILE A 111 -11.47 -1.30 4.39
C ILE A 111 -10.00 -0.99 4.06
N ARG A 112 -9.57 -1.25 2.82
CA ARG A 112 -8.21 -1.00 2.35
C ARG A 112 -7.97 0.45 1.89
N SER A 113 -9.02 1.25 1.74
CA SER A 113 -8.90 2.68 1.42
C SER A 113 -8.29 3.46 2.59
N SER A 114 -7.54 4.52 2.30
CA SER A 114 -6.78 5.28 3.31
C SER A 114 -7.64 5.77 4.49
N ARG A 115 -8.84 6.31 4.20
CA ARG A 115 -9.76 6.79 5.25
C ARG A 115 -10.27 5.66 6.14
N GLN A 116 -10.62 4.52 5.56
CA GLN A 116 -11.12 3.37 6.33
C GLN A 116 -10.00 2.71 7.13
N TRP A 117 -8.83 2.57 6.51
CA TRP A 117 -7.62 2.08 7.15
C TRP A 117 -7.25 2.93 8.38
N ALA A 118 -7.24 4.27 8.25
CA ALA A 118 -6.97 5.17 9.36
C ALA A 118 -8.03 5.07 10.47
N ALA A 119 -9.33 5.10 10.11
CA ALA A 119 -10.43 5.00 11.07
C ALA A 119 -10.40 3.69 11.87
N LEU A 120 -10.08 2.55 11.22
CA LEU A 120 -9.97 1.26 11.88
C LEU A 120 -8.78 1.18 12.85
N ARG A 121 -7.64 1.82 12.52
CA ARG A 121 -6.50 1.93 13.44
C ARG A 121 -6.85 2.77 14.66
N VAL A 122 -7.48 3.93 14.47
CA VAL A 122 -7.94 4.77 15.58
C VAL A 122 -8.92 4.01 16.48
N ARG A 123 -9.89 3.30 15.88
CA ARG A 123 -10.81 2.44 16.62
C ARG A 123 -10.07 1.38 17.44
N ALA A 124 -9.09 0.70 16.86
CA ALA A 124 -8.30 -0.30 17.57
C ALA A 124 -7.53 0.30 18.75
N THR A 125 -6.91 1.47 18.56
CA THR A 125 -6.21 2.21 19.63
C THR A 125 -7.15 2.60 20.76
N ILE A 126 -8.35 3.12 20.45
CA ILE A 126 -9.34 3.50 21.46
C ILE A 126 -9.78 2.28 22.27
N ILE A 127 -10.11 1.16 21.60
CA ILE A 127 -10.51 -0.07 22.28
C ILE A 127 -9.39 -0.57 23.19
N LYS A 128 -8.15 -0.55 22.71
CA LYS A 128 -6.99 -0.94 23.53
C LYS A 128 -6.86 -0.04 24.76
N ALA A 129 -6.89 1.28 24.58
CA ALA A 129 -6.72 2.22 25.68
C ALA A 129 -7.81 2.08 26.76
N ILE A 130 -9.07 1.83 26.35
CA ILE A 130 -10.17 1.58 27.29
C ILE A 130 -9.91 0.29 28.09
N ARG A 131 -9.47 -0.78 27.42
CA ARG A 131 -9.16 -2.06 28.07
C ARG A 131 -8.00 -1.93 29.04
N ASP A 132 -6.88 -1.36 28.58
CA ASP A 132 -5.71 -1.12 29.42
C ASP A 132 -6.10 -0.35 30.69
N TRP A 133 -6.90 0.72 30.55
CA TRP A 133 -7.36 1.49 31.69
C TRP A 133 -8.21 0.65 32.65
N LEU A 134 -9.16 -0.15 32.16
CA LEU A 134 -10.00 -0.99 33.01
C LEU A 134 -9.17 -2.05 33.76
N ASP A 135 -8.27 -2.73 33.07
CA ASP A 135 -7.38 -3.74 33.64
C ASP A 135 -6.50 -3.12 34.73
N ASP A 136 -5.91 -1.95 34.48
CA ASP A 136 -5.06 -1.21 35.42
C ASP A 136 -5.82 -0.75 36.69
N HIS A 137 -7.15 -0.69 36.64
CA HIS A 137 -8.00 -0.29 37.77
C HIS A 137 -8.71 -1.48 38.43
N GLY A 138 -8.31 -2.72 38.09
CA GLY A 138 -8.84 -3.94 38.71
C GLY A 138 -10.27 -4.30 38.26
N PHE A 139 -10.76 -3.70 37.19
CA PHE A 139 -12.00 -4.14 36.54
C PHE A 139 -11.73 -5.42 35.76
N LEU A 140 -12.78 -6.22 35.57
CA LEU A 140 -12.76 -7.40 34.71
C LEU A 140 -13.66 -7.12 33.51
N LEU A 141 -13.11 -7.27 32.30
CA LEU A 141 -13.82 -7.09 31.03
C LEU A 141 -13.92 -8.39 30.24
#